data_AF-A0A515L9F1-F1
#
_entry.id   AF-A0A515L9F1-F1
#
_cell.length_a   1.000
_cell.length_b   1.000
_cell.length_c   1.000
_cell.angle_alpha   90.00
_cell.angle_beta   90.00
_cell.angle_gamma   90.00
#
_symmetry.space_group_name_H-M   'P 1'
#
loop_
_entity.id
_entity.type
_entity.pdbx_description
1 polymer ?
#
loop_
_entity_poly.entity_id
_entity_poly.type
_entity_poly.pdbx_seq_one_letter_code
_entity_poly.pdbx_strand_id
1 'polypeptide(L)' 'MPEDDHLSEEEVNADPILKGLARDGLSLTRENYIIRSYGEIPDDWAAELEAELPDKLQDWSKVEE' A
#
# COMPACT_ATOMS: atom_id res chain seq x y z
N MET A 1 20.42 -0.85 -12.45
CA MET A 1 20.33 -1.62 -11.20
C MET A 1 18.85 -1.87 -11.02
N PRO A 2 18.37 -3.11 -10.81
CA PRO A 2 16.97 -3.27 -10.46
C PRO A 2 16.81 -2.61 -9.10
N GLU A 3 16.16 -1.46 -9.09
CA GLU A 3 15.74 -0.81 -7.85
C GLU A 3 14.80 -1.81 -7.19
N ASP A 4 15.16 -2.26 -5.99
CA ASP A 4 14.39 -3.23 -5.22
C ASP A 4 12.97 -2.67 -5.07
N ASP A 5 12.04 -3.19 -5.88
CA ASP A 5 10.59 -2.90 -5.89
C ASP A 5 9.89 -3.44 -4.62
N HIS A 6 10.68 -3.68 -3.58
CA HIS A 6 10.28 -4.25 -2.32
C HIS A 6 10.39 -3.20 -1.22
N LEU A 7 9.39 -3.19 -0.34
CA LEU A 7 9.39 -2.39 0.88
C LEU A 7 10.50 -2.88 1.81
N SER A 8 11.35 -1.96 2.26
CA SER A 8 12.43 -2.25 3.20
C SER A 8 11.86 -2.49 4.60
N GLU A 9 12.58 -3.23 5.44
CA GLU A 9 12.15 -3.49 6.83
C GLU A 9 11.93 -2.19 7.63
N GLU A 10 12.70 -1.13 7.36
CA GLU A 10 12.51 0.18 7.98
C GLU A 10 11.18 0.82 7.56
N GLU A 11 10.84 0.81 6.26
CA GLU A 11 9.59 1.33 5.72
C GLU A 11 8.39 0.56 6.31
N VAL A 12 8.51 -0.77 6.38
CA VAL A 12 7.49 -1.65 6.97
C VAL A 12 7.30 -1.36 8.46
N ASN A 13 8.37 -1.07 9.20
CA ASN A 13 8.26 -0.79 10.64
C ASN A 13 7.80 0.64 10.94
N ALA A 14 8.04 1.59 10.03
CA ALA A 14 7.61 2.98 10.15
C ALA A 14 6.10 3.13 9.93
N ASP A 15 5.52 2.34 9.03
CA ASP A 15 4.09 2.35 8.74
C ASP A 15 3.33 1.30 9.60
N PRO A 16 2.35 1.72 10.42
CA PRO A 16 1.61 0.81 11.30
C PRO A 16 0.74 -0.21 10.55
N ILE A 17 0.28 0.12 9.34
CA ILE A 17 -0.51 -0.76 8.47
C ILE A 17 0.40 -1.85 7.90
N LEU A 18 1.53 -1.47 7.29
CA LEU A 18 2.51 -2.43 6.76
C LEU A 18 3.06 -3.35 7.86
N LYS A 19 3.40 -2.77 9.02
CA LYS A 19 3.81 -3.54 10.20
C LYS A 19 2.74 -4.53 10.63
N GLY A 20 1.48 -4.11 10.63
CA GLY A 20 0.34 -4.95 10.93
C GLY A 20 0.22 -6.13 9.95
N LEU A 21 0.31 -5.86 8.65
CA LEU A 21 0.28 -6.88 7.60
C LEU A 21 1.43 -7.88 7.74
N ALA A 22 2.66 -7.38 7.90
CA ALA A 22 3.85 -8.21 8.09
C ALA A 22 3.74 -9.09 9.35
N ARG A 23 3.26 -8.53 10.47
CA ARG A 23 3.03 -9.27 11.71
C ARG A 23 2.00 -10.37 11.55
N ASP A 24 0.94 -10.09 10.79
CA ASP A 24 -0.15 -11.03 10.54
C ASP A 24 0.21 -12.04 9.41
N GLY A 25 1.41 -11.96 8.83
CA GLY A 25 1.91 -12.86 7.78
C GLY A 25 1.28 -12.63 6.41
N LEU A 26 0.68 -11.46 6.20
CA LEU A 26 0.04 -11.07 4.95
C LEU A 26 1.04 -10.44 3.98
N SER A 27 0.81 -10.61 2.68
CA SER A 27 1.62 -10.00 1.64
C SER A 27 1.49 -8.47 1.67
N LEU A 28 2.60 -7.76 1.50
CA LEU A 28 2.64 -6.29 1.47
C LEU A 28 2.30 -5.77 0.07
N THR A 29 1.04 -5.87 -0.30
CA THR A 29 0.52 -5.40 -1.60
C THR A 29 -0.36 -4.17 -1.42
N ARG A 30 -0.54 -3.41 -2.50
CA ARG A 30 -1.48 -2.28 -2.56
C ARG A 30 -2.87 -2.68 -2.06
N GLU A 31 -3.42 -3.78 -2.57
CA GLU A 31 -4.75 -4.28 -2.19
C GLU A 31 -4.84 -4.58 -0.68
N ASN A 32 -3.86 -5.28 -0.11
CA ASN A 32 -3.88 -5.60 1.32
C ASN A 32 -3.71 -4.35 2.19
N TYR A 33 -2.92 -3.38 1.74
CA TYR A 33 -2.81 -2.09 2.43
C TYR A 33 -4.16 -1.37 2.45
N ILE A 34 -4.80 -1.22 1.29
CA ILE A 34 -6.10 -0.56 1.15
C ILE A 34 -7.15 -1.27 2.02
N ILE A 35 -7.29 -2.59 1.90
CA ILE A 35 -8.24 -3.39 2.69
C ILE A 35 -7.96 -3.25 4.20
N ARG A 36 -6.69 -3.17 4.61
CA ARG A 36 -6.35 -3.01 6.03
C ARG A 36 -6.67 -1.61 6.56
N SER A 37 -6.53 -0.59 5.72
CA SER A 37 -6.82 0.81 6.05
C SER A 37 -8.32 1.11 6.04
N TYR A 38 -9.04 0.60 5.05
CA TYR A 38 -10.44 0.97 4.74
C TYR A 38 -11.46 -0.15 4.96
N GLY A 39 -11.02 -1.40 5.11
CA GLY A 39 -11.88 -2.59 5.26
C GLY A 39 -12.23 -3.27 3.95
N GLU A 40 -12.32 -2.52 2.86
CA GLU A 40 -12.57 -2.98 1.49
C GLU A 40 -11.83 -2.09 0.49
N ILE A 41 -11.82 -2.46 -0.79
CA ILE A 41 -11.29 -1.60 -1.86
C ILE A 41 -12.43 -0.65 -2.27
N PRO A 42 -12.31 0.66 -2.06
CA PRO A 42 -13.33 1.62 -2.49
C PRO A 42 -13.57 1.54 -4.00
N ASP A 43 -14.84 1.61 -4.43
CA ASP A 43 -15.19 1.70 -5.86
C ASP A 43 -14.66 3.02 -6.47
N ASP A 44 -14.83 4.14 -5.76
CA ASP A 44 -14.32 5.45 -6.17
C ASP A 44 -12.88 5.66 -5.65
N TRP A 45 -11.88 5.27 -6.45
CA TRP A 45 -10.48 5.43 -6.09
C TRP A 45 -9.86 6.71 -6.69
N ALA A 46 -9.86 7.78 -5.88
CA ALA A 46 -9.35 9.09 -6.28
C ALA A 46 -7.83 9.25 -6.15
N ALA A 47 -7.26 10.20 -6.91
CA ALA A 47 -5.84 10.56 -6.86
C ALA A 47 -5.34 10.91 -5.45
N GLU A 48 -6.19 11.53 -4.63
CA GLU A 48 -5.86 11.89 -3.25
C GLU A 48 -5.63 10.64 -2.38
N LEU A 49 -6.44 9.60 -2.56
CA LEU A 49 -6.29 8.32 -1.85
C LEU A 49 -5.07 7.54 -2.35
N GLU A 50 -4.78 7.61 -3.66
CA GLU A 50 -3.56 7.02 -4.20
C GLU A 50 -2.32 7.69 -3.60
N ALA A 51 -2.33 9.01 -3.45
CA ALA A 51 -1.21 9.75 -2.86
C ALA A 51 -0.95 9.42 -1.38
N GLU A 52 -1.94 8.88 -0.67
CA GLU A 52 -1.78 8.44 0.73
C GLU A 52 -1.05 7.09 0.86
N LEU A 53 -1.03 6.28 -0.20
CA LEU A 53 -0.28 5.03 -0.21
C LEU A 53 1.23 5.28 -0.17
N PRO A 54 2.03 4.38 0.43
CA PRO A 54 3.48 4.39 0.27
C PRO A 54 3.87 4.43 -1.21
N ASP A 55 4.87 5.23 -1.61
CA ASP A 55 5.24 5.44 -3.02
C ASP A 55 5.43 4.13 -3.80
N LYS A 56 6.00 3.10 -3.15
CA LYS A 56 6.23 1.78 -3.74
C LYS A 56 4.96 0.94 -3.96
N LEU A 57 3.85 1.31 -3.32
CA LEU A 57 2.55 0.68 -3.49
C LEU A 57 1.61 1.50 -4.37
N GLN A 58 2.02 2.71 -4.79
CA GLN A 58 1.20 3.55 -5.64
C GLN A 58 1.12 2.98 -7.06
N ASP A 59 -0.10 2.88 -7.59
CA ASP A 59 -0.40 2.53 -8.97
C ASP A 59 -1.37 3.56 -9.57
N TRP A 60 -0.79 4.65 -10.07
CA TRP A 60 -1.52 5.75 -10.71
C TRP A 60 -2.32 5.33 -11.95
N SER A 61 -2.10 4.14 -12.50
CA SER A 61 -2.94 3.60 -13.58
C SER A 61 -4.32 3.14 -13.10
N LYS A 62 -4.53 3.05 -11.78
CA LYS A 62 -5.78 2.63 -11.12
C LYS A 62 -6.66 3.78 -10.67
N VAL A 63 -6.19 5.02 -10.82
CA VAL A 63 -6.97 6.22 -10.50
C VAL A 63 -7.89 6.51 -11.67
N GLU A 64 -9.19 6.55 -11.43
CA GLU A 64 -10.15 6.99 -12.45
C GLU A 64 -10.11 8.52 -12.59
N GLU A 65 -10.10 9.02 -13.85
CA GLU A 65 -10.14 10.45 -14.21
C GLU A 65 -11.53 11.08 -13.98
#